data_AF-A0A0B1S0K3-F1
#
_entry.id   AF-A0A0B1S0K3-F1
#
_cell.length_a   1.000
_cell.length_b   1.000
_cell.length_c   1.000
_cell.angle_alpha   90.00
_cell.angle_beta   90.00
_cell.angle_gamma   90.00
#
_symmetry.space_group_name_H-M   'P 1'
#
loop_
_entity.id
_entity.type
_entity.pdbx_description
1 polymer ?
#
loop_
_entity_poly.entity_id
_entity_poly.type
_entity_poly.pdbx_seq_one_letter_code
_entity_poly.pdbx_strand_id
1 'polypeptide(L)'
;LKTIALEKVEIDERECQCAGCTKKRKLKEANRPWKRTKTILTVVILIVAWVVFALIVKKVTEIEVTYEEYNPYQILGLDQGADTAAVRRAYRELSKKMHPDRGGDAQMFDKIAKAYQALTDEESRENWEKYGNPDGPTATTFGIALPKWLVSKEYGLWVLAFYGLLFMVILPVGVGIWWYNSIKYNVDKVLLDTTQLFYYFLHKTPKMEINRMLMLLGGSFEFWKQYNKDIIERETDDVELTR
;
A
#
# COMPACT_ATOMS: atom_id res chain seq x y z
N LEU A 1 -19.88 -1.06 -39.17
CA LEU A 1 -20.21 0.37 -39.17
C LEU A 1 -19.94 0.93 -37.78
N LYS A 2 -18.69 1.36 -37.51
CA LYS A 2 -18.33 2.02 -36.25
C LYS A 2 -18.69 3.49 -36.39
N THR A 3 -19.75 3.93 -35.70
CA THR A 3 -20.07 5.33 -35.46
C THR A 3 -18.91 5.93 -34.66
N ILE A 4 -18.05 6.67 -35.35
CA ILE A 4 -17.02 7.50 -34.74
C ILE A 4 -17.78 8.58 -33.98
N ALA A 5 -17.76 8.51 -32.65
CA ALA A 5 -18.25 9.58 -31.80
C ALA A 5 -17.47 10.85 -32.17
N LEU A 6 -18.16 11.80 -32.80
CA LEU A 6 -17.68 13.16 -32.97
C LEU A 6 -17.61 13.77 -31.58
N GLU A 7 -16.43 13.70 -30.97
CA GLU A 7 -16.09 14.45 -29.77
C GLU A 7 -16.29 15.94 -30.10
N LYS A 8 -17.39 16.51 -29.61
CA LYS A 8 -17.66 17.94 -29.71
C LYS A 8 -16.55 18.65 -28.93
N VAL A 9 -15.59 19.22 -29.64
CA VAL A 9 -14.58 20.09 -29.06
C VAL A 9 -15.32 21.35 -28.60
N GLU A 10 -15.53 21.49 -27.29
CA GLU A 10 -15.96 22.76 -26.69
C GLU A 10 -14.89 23.81 -27.01
N ILE A 11 -15.24 24.79 -27.83
CA ILE A 11 -14.35 25.89 -28.20
C ILE A 11 -14.53 26.97 -27.14
N ASP A 12 -13.54 27.15 -26.26
CA ASP A 12 -13.52 28.30 -25.34
C ASP A 12 -13.30 29.57 -26.16
N GLU A 13 -14.29 30.48 -26.16
CA GLU A 13 -14.26 31.75 -26.89
C GLU A 13 -13.11 32.67 -26.44
N ARG A 14 -12.49 32.39 -25.28
CA ARG A 14 -11.32 33.10 -24.78
C ARG A 14 -9.99 32.63 -25.38
N GLU A 15 -9.99 31.57 -26.19
CA GLU A 15 -8.77 31.00 -26.76
C GLU A 15 -8.56 31.40 -28.24
N CYS A 16 -7.32 31.78 -28.57
CA CYS A 16 -6.95 32.12 -29.93
C CYS A 16 -7.01 30.89 -30.86
N GLN A 17 -7.77 31.00 -31.94
CA GLN A 17 -7.98 29.92 -32.93
C GLN A 17 -7.01 29.99 -34.12
N CYS A 18 -5.89 30.72 -33.98
CA CYS A 18 -4.89 30.83 -35.04
C CYS A 18 -4.24 29.45 -35.35
N ALA A 19 -3.84 29.21 -36.60
CA ALA A 19 -3.24 27.92 -37.01
C ALA A 19 -1.99 27.55 -36.19
N GLY A 20 -1.16 28.53 -35.82
CA GLY A 20 -0.01 28.32 -34.93
C GLY A 20 -0.41 27.99 -33.48
N CYS A 21 -1.43 28.68 -32.97
CA CYS A 21 -1.95 28.55 -31.61
C CYS A 21 -2.59 27.16 -31.38
N THR A 22 -3.38 26.73 -32.36
CA THR A 22 -4.00 25.40 -32.38
C THR A 22 -2.96 24.28 -32.51
N LYS A 23 -1.92 24.46 -33.35
CA LYS A 23 -0.78 23.52 -33.43
C LYS A 23 -0.04 23.41 -32.10
N LYS A 24 0.27 24.53 -31.43
CA LYS A 24 0.93 24.57 -30.12
C LYS A 24 0.10 23.88 -29.03
N ARG A 25 -1.22 24.10 -29.00
CA ARG A 25 -2.13 23.46 -28.05
C ARG A 25 -2.18 21.94 -28.25
N LYS A 26 -2.32 21.49 -29.51
CA LYS A 26 -2.26 20.07 -29.87
C LYS A 26 -0.93 19.42 -29.48
N LEU A 27 0.19 20.12 -29.70
CA LEU A 27 1.51 19.66 -29.26
C LEU A 27 1.59 19.56 -27.74
N LYS A 28 1.11 20.56 -26.99
CA LYS A 28 1.10 20.57 -25.52
C LYS A 28 0.21 19.46 -24.93
N GLU A 29 -0.91 19.16 -25.58
CA GLU A 29 -1.79 18.05 -25.20
C GLU A 29 -1.17 16.68 -25.51
N ALA A 30 -0.54 16.54 -26.68
CA ALA A 30 0.20 15.33 -27.05
C ALA A 30 1.41 15.08 -26.13
N ASN A 31 2.10 16.16 -25.71
CA ASN A 31 3.22 16.13 -24.76
C ASN A 31 2.78 16.05 -23.28
N ARG A 32 1.54 15.66 -22.96
CA ARG A 32 1.16 15.22 -21.60
C ARG A 32 1.30 13.69 -21.51
N PRO A 33 2.52 13.10 -21.43
CA PRO A 33 2.69 11.66 -21.38
C PRO A 33 1.97 11.07 -20.16
N TRP A 34 1.95 11.83 -19.06
CA TRP A 34 1.51 11.33 -17.76
C TRP A 34 0.00 11.11 -17.66
N LYS A 35 -0.86 11.69 -18.50
CA LYS A 35 -2.32 11.42 -18.41
C LYS A 35 -2.64 10.04 -18.99
N ARG A 36 -2.11 9.73 -20.18
CA ARG A 36 -2.33 8.46 -20.87
C ARG A 36 -1.62 7.30 -20.18
N THR A 37 -0.37 7.49 -19.73
CA THR A 37 0.35 6.46 -18.97
C THR A 37 -0.25 6.23 -17.59
N LYS A 38 -0.74 7.26 -16.89
CA LYS A 38 -1.52 7.07 -15.63
C LYS A 38 -2.72 6.18 -15.89
N THR A 39 -3.56 6.50 -16.88
CA THR A 39 -4.77 5.70 -17.15
C THR A 39 -4.43 4.25 -17.46
N ILE A 40 -3.42 3.98 -18.31
CA ILE A 40 -2.97 2.62 -18.62
C ILE A 40 -2.46 1.91 -17.36
N LEU A 41 -1.60 2.58 -16.57
CA LEU A 41 -1.05 2.04 -15.34
C LEU A 41 -2.16 1.70 -14.32
N THR A 42 -3.15 2.59 -14.15
CA THR A 42 -4.28 2.36 -13.25
C THR A 42 -5.10 1.15 -13.69
N VAL A 43 -5.37 1.00 -14.99
CA VAL A 43 -6.09 -0.16 -15.53
C VAL A 43 -5.28 -1.45 -15.30
N VAL A 44 -3.97 -1.44 -15.55
CA VAL A 44 -3.10 -2.59 -15.31
C VAL A 44 -3.09 -2.99 -13.84
N ILE A 45 -2.95 -2.02 -12.92
CA ILE A 45 -2.99 -2.28 -11.47
C ILE A 45 -4.32 -2.91 -11.06
N LEU A 46 -5.45 -2.42 -11.59
CA LEU A 46 -6.76 -2.99 -11.31
C LEU A 46 -6.87 -4.44 -11.80
N ILE A 47 -6.39 -4.73 -13.02
CA ILE A 47 -6.39 -6.10 -13.56
C ILE A 47 -5.53 -7.02 -12.67
N VAL A 48 -4.32 -6.58 -12.30
CA VAL A 48 -3.43 -7.35 -11.41
C VAL A 48 -4.09 -7.59 -10.05
N ALA A 49 -4.74 -6.58 -9.47
CA ALA A 49 -5.43 -6.71 -8.19
C ALA A 49 -6.56 -7.76 -8.26
N TRP A 50 -7.35 -7.77 -9.33
CA TRP A 50 -8.38 -8.79 -9.56
C TRP A 50 -7.80 -10.20 -9.74
N VAL A 51 -6.68 -10.33 -10.44
CA VAL A 51 -5.98 -11.62 -10.60
C VAL A 51 -5.46 -12.11 -9.25
N VAL A 52 -4.80 -11.25 -8.46
CA VAL A 52 -4.32 -11.59 -7.11
C VAL A 52 -5.49 -11.99 -6.21
N PHE A 53 -6.60 -11.26 -6.25
CA PHE A 53 -7.80 -11.60 -5.50
C PHE A 53 -8.32 -12.99 -5.88
N ALA A 54 -8.42 -13.31 -7.18
CA ALA A 54 -8.84 -14.63 -7.64
C ALA A 54 -7.87 -15.75 -7.19
N LEU A 55 -6.55 -15.50 -7.19
CA LEU A 55 -5.55 -16.44 -6.69
C LEU A 55 -5.69 -16.70 -5.18
N ILE A 56 -5.95 -15.65 -4.40
CA ILE A 56 -6.20 -15.77 -2.96
C ILE A 56 -7.47 -16.59 -2.73
N VAL A 57 -8.57 -16.29 -3.43
CA VAL A 57 -9.83 -17.06 -3.30
C VAL A 57 -9.61 -18.53 -3.59
N LYS A 58 -8.91 -18.88 -4.69
CA LYS A 58 -8.57 -20.27 -5.01
C LYS A 58 -7.78 -20.94 -3.87
N LYS A 59 -6.81 -20.22 -3.31
CA LYS A 59 -6.01 -20.74 -2.18
C LYS A 59 -6.81 -20.91 -0.90
N VAL A 60 -7.75 -20.02 -0.62
CA VAL A 60 -8.63 -20.12 0.54
C VAL A 60 -9.60 -21.29 0.39
N THR A 61 -10.13 -21.56 -0.82
CA THR A 61 -11.02 -22.71 -1.06
C THR A 61 -10.32 -24.07 -0.99
N GLU A 62 -9.00 -24.12 -1.22
CA GLU A 62 -8.19 -25.34 -1.06
C GLU A 62 -7.89 -25.65 0.43
N ILE A 63 -8.08 -24.69 1.34
CA ILE A 63 -7.88 -24.92 2.77
C ILE A 63 -9.12 -25.64 3.31
N GLU A 64 -9.01 -26.96 3.44
CA GLU A 64 -9.95 -27.73 4.26
C GLU A 64 -9.78 -27.28 5.72
N VAL A 65 -10.75 -26.50 6.21
CA VAL A 65 -10.80 -26.13 7.63
C VAL A 65 -11.21 -27.37 8.41
N THR A 66 -10.23 -28.13 8.87
CA THR A 66 -10.48 -29.24 9.81
C THR A 66 -10.79 -28.63 11.17
N TYR A 67 -12.08 -28.50 11.49
CA TYR A 67 -12.52 -28.26 12.85
C TYR A 67 -12.29 -29.57 13.63
N GLU A 68 -11.13 -29.71 14.28
CA GLU A 68 -10.93 -30.79 15.26
C GLU A 68 -11.78 -30.47 16.48
N GLU A 69 -12.99 -31.03 16.53
CA GLU A 69 -13.82 -31.00 17.73
C GLU A 69 -13.11 -31.79 18.84
N TYR A 70 -12.88 -31.17 20.00
CA TYR A 70 -12.11 -31.79 21.07
C TYR A 70 -12.93 -32.91 21.74
N ASN A 71 -12.54 -34.16 21.47
CA ASN A 71 -13.22 -35.34 22.01
C ASN A 71 -12.30 -36.12 22.98
N PRO A 72 -12.51 -36.02 24.31
CA PRO A 72 -11.70 -36.70 25.32
C PRO A 72 -11.67 -38.23 25.18
N TYR A 73 -12.78 -38.84 24.77
CA TYR A 73 -12.88 -40.29 24.58
C TYR A 73 -12.03 -40.75 23.40
N GLN A 74 -12.07 -40.02 22.28
CA GLN A 74 -11.24 -40.33 21.11
C GLN A 74 -9.75 -40.16 21.40
N ILE A 75 -9.36 -39.14 22.18
CA ILE A 75 -7.95 -38.92 22.59
C ILE A 75 -7.43 -40.10 23.44
N LEU A 76 -8.28 -40.67 24.30
CA LEU A 76 -7.95 -41.84 25.12
C LEU A 76 -8.16 -43.18 24.41
N GLY A 77 -8.72 -43.18 23.19
CA GLY A 77 -9.04 -44.40 22.43
C GLY A 77 -10.18 -45.23 23.04
N LEU A 78 -11.12 -44.58 23.72
CA LEU A 78 -12.27 -45.19 24.36
C LEU A 78 -13.56 -44.86 23.60
N ASP A 79 -14.58 -45.70 23.78
CA ASP A 79 -15.92 -45.43 23.26
C ASP A 79 -16.64 -44.37 24.12
N GLN A 80 -17.60 -43.66 23.54
CA GLN A 80 -18.36 -42.62 24.24
C GLN A 80 -19.16 -43.24 25.39
N GLY A 81 -18.92 -42.77 26.61
CA GLY A 81 -19.59 -43.30 27.82
C GLY A 81 -18.85 -44.46 28.50
N ALA A 82 -17.58 -44.70 28.19
CA ALA A 82 -16.74 -45.65 28.91
C ALA A 82 -16.67 -45.32 30.42
N ASP A 83 -16.69 -46.36 31.26
CA ASP A 83 -16.64 -46.21 32.72
C ASP A 83 -15.34 -45.56 33.21
N THR A 84 -15.41 -44.85 34.34
CA THR A 84 -14.30 -44.16 35.00
C THR A 84 -13.12 -45.09 35.29
N ALA A 85 -13.36 -46.38 35.55
CA ALA A 85 -12.32 -47.39 35.72
C ALA A 85 -11.55 -47.64 34.42
N ALA A 86 -12.23 -47.66 33.27
CA ALA A 86 -11.63 -47.81 31.95
C ALA A 86 -10.82 -46.56 31.56
N VAL A 87 -11.33 -45.37 31.84
CA VAL A 87 -10.63 -44.08 31.67
C VAL A 87 -9.31 -44.06 32.45
N ARG A 88 -9.33 -44.46 33.72
CA ARG A 88 -8.11 -44.57 34.56
C ARG A 88 -7.12 -45.61 34.07
N ARG A 89 -7.59 -46.69 33.43
CA ARG A 89 -6.71 -47.71 32.86
C ARG A 89 -6.05 -47.22 31.58
N ALA A 90 -6.83 -46.67 30.65
CA ALA A 90 -6.34 -46.11 29.39
C ALA A 90 -5.33 -44.99 29.63
N TYR A 91 -5.62 -44.07 30.56
CA TYR A 91 -4.67 -43.04 30.96
C TYR A 91 -3.35 -43.61 31.47
N ARG A 92 -3.38 -44.62 32.36
CA ARG A 92 -2.15 -45.24 32.88
C ARG A 92 -1.31 -45.93 31.81
N GLU A 93 -1.94 -46.54 30.82
CA GLU A 93 -1.25 -47.19 29.71
C GLU A 93 -0.67 -46.16 28.73
N LEU A 94 -1.45 -45.16 28.31
CA LEU A 94 -1.04 -44.09 27.40
C LEU A 94 0.03 -43.18 28.01
N SER A 95 -0.13 -42.77 29.27
CA SER A 95 0.83 -41.92 29.98
C SER A 95 2.19 -42.60 30.16
N LYS A 96 2.23 -43.92 30.34
CA LYS A 96 3.50 -44.67 30.40
C LYS A 96 4.22 -44.71 29.05
N LYS A 97 3.46 -44.69 27.95
CA LYS A 97 3.95 -44.77 26.57
C LYS A 97 4.38 -43.40 26.04
N MET A 98 3.64 -42.35 26.37
CA MET A 98 3.87 -40.98 25.88
C MET A 98 4.62 -40.08 26.86
N HIS A 99 5.18 -40.64 27.93
CA HIS A 99 5.93 -39.85 28.91
C HIS A 99 7.17 -39.18 28.27
N PRO A 100 7.41 -37.87 28.48
CA PRO A 100 8.55 -37.16 27.88
C PRO A 100 9.90 -37.78 28.30
N ASP A 101 10.04 -38.22 29.54
CA ASP A 101 11.28 -38.89 30.02
C ASP A 101 11.59 -40.23 29.32
N ARG A 102 10.60 -40.84 28.65
CA ARG A 102 10.78 -42.09 27.89
C ARG A 102 10.85 -41.87 26.38
N GLY A 103 11.00 -40.61 25.95
CA GLY A 103 11.07 -40.25 24.53
C GLY A 103 9.71 -40.03 23.86
N GLY A 104 8.63 -39.84 24.64
CA GLY A 104 7.31 -39.46 24.12
C GLY A 104 7.19 -37.97 23.81
N ASP A 105 6.16 -37.61 23.04
CA ASP A 105 5.85 -36.22 22.71
C ASP A 105 5.13 -35.53 23.88
N ALA A 106 5.73 -34.45 24.40
CA ALA A 106 5.19 -33.65 25.49
C ALA A 106 3.82 -33.04 25.15
N GLN A 107 3.58 -32.68 23.88
CA GLN A 107 2.30 -32.13 23.45
C GLN A 107 1.19 -33.17 23.51
N MET A 108 1.48 -34.41 23.10
CA MET A 108 0.51 -35.49 23.15
C MET A 108 0.22 -35.93 24.59
N PHE A 109 1.23 -35.91 25.46
CA PHE A 109 1.05 -36.18 26.90
C PHE A 109 0.10 -35.17 27.55
N ASP A 110 0.26 -33.88 27.25
CA ASP A 110 -0.62 -32.82 27.76
C ASP A 110 -2.07 -33.01 27.28
N LYS A 111 -2.28 -33.35 26.00
CA LYS A 111 -3.61 -33.69 25.46
C LYS A 111 -4.24 -34.88 26.19
N ILE A 112 -3.46 -35.93 26.48
CA ILE A 112 -3.93 -37.12 27.22
C ILE A 112 -4.30 -36.77 28.67
N ALA A 113 -3.50 -35.93 29.33
CA ALA A 113 -3.76 -35.47 30.68
C ALA A 113 -5.04 -34.62 30.76
N LYS A 114 -5.21 -33.68 29.81
CA LYS A 114 -6.43 -32.87 29.69
C LYS A 114 -7.67 -33.71 29.37
N ALA A 115 -7.54 -34.72 28.50
CA ALA A 115 -8.64 -35.64 28.21
C ALA A 115 -9.05 -36.47 29.43
N TYR A 116 -8.08 -36.91 30.23
CA TYR A 116 -8.35 -37.59 31.51
C TYR A 116 -9.05 -36.67 32.50
N GLN A 117 -8.56 -35.43 32.66
CA GLN A 117 -9.19 -34.42 33.54
C GLN A 117 -10.63 -34.11 33.11
N ALA A 118 -10.87 -33.91 31.82
CA ALA A 118 -12.20 -33.68 31.25
C ALA A 118 -13.24 -34.75 31.62
N LEU A 119 -12.79 -36.00 31.81
CA LEU A 119 -13.66 -37.15 32.11
C LEU A 119 -13.69 -37.55 33.58
N THR A 120 -12.79 -37.03 34.41
CA THR A 120 -12.69 -37.42 35.83
C THR A 120 -13.01 -36.30 36.81
N ASP A 121 -12.84 -35.05 36.40
CA ASP A 121 -13.16 -33.88 37.20
C ASP A 121 -14.52 -33.29 36.77
N GLU A 122 -15.38 -33.00 37.75
CA GLU A 122 -16.75 -32.56 37.49
C GLU A 122 -16.78 -31.15 36.87
N GLU A 123 -15.91 -30.25 37.33
CA GLU A 123 -15.80 -28.89 36.81
C GLU A 123 -15.28 -28.90 35.36
N SER A 124 -14.24 -29.69 35.09
CA SER A 124 -13.69 -29.88 33.74
C SER A 124 -14.70 -30.54 32.79
N ARG A 125 -15.54 -31.45 33.29
CA ARG A 125 -16.61 -32.09 32.49
C ARG A 125 -17.71 -31.09 32.14
N GLU A 126 -18.18 -30.31 33.11
CA GLU A 126 -19.18 -29.27 32.88
C GLU A 126 -18.67 -28.20 31.89
N ASN A 127 -17.39 -27.85 31.98
CA ASN A 127 -16.73 -26.94 31.03
C ASN A 127 -16.67 -27.53 29.62
N TRP A 128 -16.33 -28.81 29.48
CA TRP A 128 -16.33 -29.48 28.19
C TRP A 128 -17.73 -29.56 27.58
N GLU A 129 -18.76 -29.89 28.37
CA GLU A 129 -20.16 -29.94 27.91
C GLU A 129 -20.70 -28.57 27.49
N LYS A 130 -20.30 -27.49 28.17
CA LYS A 130 -20.76 -26.12 27.88
C LYS A 130 -19.97 -25.40 26.79
N TYR A 131 -18.66 -25.62 26.72
CA TYR A 131 -17.74 -24.85 25.87
C TYR A 131 -16.99 -25.70 24.84
N GLY A 132 -17.14 -27.02 24.86
CA GLY A 132 -16.42 -27.94 23.98
C GLY A 132 -14.94 -28.12 24.33
N ASN A 133 -14.46 -27.60 25.47
CA ASN A 133 -13.07 -27.69 25.92
C ASN A 133 -13.00 -27.81 27.46
N PRO A 134 -12.20 -28.72 28.05
CA PRO A 134 -12.06 -28.85 29.50
C PRO A 134 -11.52 -27.62 30.24
N ASP A 135 -10.77 -26.75 29.56
CA ASP A 135 -10.15 -25.56 30.18
C ASP A 135 -11.16 -24.40 30.44
N GLY A 136 -12.45 -24.57 30.08
CA GLY A 136 -13.49 -23.56 30.27
C GLY A 136 -13.54 -22.49 29.16
N PRO A 137 -14.15 -21.31 29.40
CA PRO A 137 -14.27 -20.26 28.39
C PRO A 137 -12.87 -19.76 27.98
N THR A 138 -12.41 -20.14 26.80
CA THR A 138 -11.10 -19.73 26.29
C THR A 138 -11.05 -18.22 26.14
N ALA A 139 -10.07 -17.58 26.78
CA ALA A 139 -9.77 -16.17 26.56
C ALA A 139 -9.54 -15.95 25.05
N THR A 140 -10.24 -14.98 24.46
CA THR A 140 -10.13 -14.66 23.03
C THR A 140 -8.69 -14.29 22.69
N THR A 141 -7.97 -15.20 22.05
CA THR A 141 -6.61 -14.94 21.59
C THR A 141 -6.68 -14.07 20.34
N PHE A 142 -6.30 -12.80 20.47
CA PHE A 142 -6.23 -11.88 19.34
C PHE A 142 -5.03 -12.25 18.46
N GLY A 143 -5.27 -13.10 17.46
CA GLY A 143 -4.32 -13.35 16.39
C GLY A 143 -4.27 -12.16 15.44
N ILE A 144 -3.07 -11.65 15.15
CA ILE A 144 -2.87 -10.69 14.07
C ILE A 144 -2.81 -11.49 12.75
N ALA A 145 -3.60 -11.12 11.75
CA ALA A 145 -3.67 -11.79 10.44
C ALA A 145 -2.44 -11.53 9.53
N LEU A 146 -1.27 -11.30 10.13
CA LEU A 146 -0.03 -11.07 9.39
C LEU A 146 0.67 -12.42 9.10
N PRO A 147 1.29 -12.56 7.92
CA PRO A 147 2.07 -13.75 7.60
C PRO A 147 3.22 -13.96 8.59
N LYS A 148 3.42 -15.20 9.04
CA LYS A 148 4.48 -15.55 10.01
C LYS A 148 5.89 -15.15 9.56
N TRP A 149 6.15 -15.12 8.24
CA TRP A 149 7.45 -14.73 7.70
C TRP A 149 7.79 -13.25 7.95
N LEU A 150 6.80 -12.36 7.98
CA LEU A 150 7.01 -10.91 8.18
C LEU A 150 7.49 -10.58 9.61
N VAL A 151 7.08 -11.39 10.59
CA VAL A 151 7.40 -11.21 12.03
C VAL A 151 8.41 -12.26 12.52
N SER A 152 8.90 -13.13 11.62
CA SER A 152 9.88 -14.15 11.97
C SER A 152 11.22 -13.51 12.39
N LYS A 153 11.94 -14.13 13.34
CA LYS A 153 13.24 -13.63 13.81
C LYS A 153 14.31 -13.58 12.71
N GLU A 154 14.18 -14.42 11.70
CA GLU A 154 15.12 -14.54 10.59
C GLU A 154 15.03 -13.34 9.63
N TYR A 155 13.82 -12.95 9.23
CA TYR A 155 13.59 -11.85 8.28
C TYR A 155 13.22 -10.53 8.96
N GLY A 156 12.84 -10.55 10.24
CA GLY A 156 12.36 -9.37 10.98
C GLY A 156 13.38 -8.22 11.01
N LEU A 157 14.68 -8.53 11.13
CA LEU A 157 15.74 -7.50 11.11
C LEU A 157 15.82 -6.81 9.74
N TRP A 158 15.76 -7.58 8.64
CA TRP A 158 15.81 -7.05 7.28
C TRP A 158 14.59 -6.21 6.96
N VAL A 159 13.40 -6.68 7.36
CA VAL A 159 12.15 -5.93 7.20
C VAL A 159 12.23 -4.62 7.97
N LEU A 160 12.68 -4.64 9.22
CA LEU A 160 12.82 -3.44 10.03
C LEU A 160 13.85 -2.46 9.44
N ALA A 161 14.99 -2.95 8.97
CA ALA A 161 16.01 -2.13 8.33
C ALA A 161 15.48 -1.47 7.04
N PHE A 162 14.71 -2.20 6.23
CA PHE A 162 14.06 -1.66 5.04
C PHE A 162 13.07 -0.54 5.39
N TYR A 163 12.19 -0.76 6.37
CA TYR A 163 11.27 0.27 6.84
C TYR A 163 12.03 1.48 7.42
N GLY A 164 13.10 1.24 8.18
CA GLY A 164 13.97 2.30 8.70
C GLY A 164 14.55 3.15 7.58
N LEU A 165 15.10 2.54 6.53
CA LEU A 165 15.63 3.25 5.37
C LEU A 165 14.53 4.02 4.61
N LEU A 166 13.36 3.40 4.44
CA LEU A 166 12.22 4.02 3.75
C LEU A 166 11.75 5.28 4.47
N PHE A 167 11.65 5.26 5.80
CA PHE A 167 11.17 6.40 6.57
C PHE A 167 12.26 7.44 6.89
N MET A 168 13.52 7.02 7.06
CA MET A 168 14.62 7.95 7.39
C MET A 168 15.24 8.60 6.17
N VAL A 169 15.24 7.94 5.01
CA VAL A 169 15.92 8.44 3.80
C VAL A 169 14.92 8.73 2.69
N ILE A 170 14.15 7.74 2.26
CA ILE A 170 13.31 7.89 1.06
C ILE A 170 12.24 8.95 1.28
N LEU A 171 11.55 8.93 2.43
CA LEU A 171 10.49 9.89 2.72
C LEU A 171 11.03 11.33 2.86
N PRO A 172 12.06 11.64 3.67
CA PRO A 172 12.58 13.00 3.76
C PRO A 172 13.15 13.52 2.45
N VAL A 173 13.82 12.68 1.65
CA VAL A 173 14.32 13.08 0.33
C VAL A 173 13.17 13.36 -0.63
N GLY A 174 12.16 12.50 -0.69
CA GLY A 174 10.99 12.69 -1.55
C GLY A 174 10.20 13.95 -1.18
N VAL A 175 9.92 14.13 0.11
CA VAL A 175 9.24 15.33 0.63
C VAL A 175 10.10 16.57 0.40
N GLY A 176 11.42 16.51 0.62
CA GLY A 176 12.34 17.61 0.41
C GLY A 176 12.39 18.07 -1.06
N ILE A 177 12.51 17.13 -2.00
CA ILE A 177 12.47 17.42 -3.44
C ILE A 177 11.13 18.02 -3.85
N TRP A 178 10.02 17.45 -3.37
CA TRP A 178 8.69 17.96 -3.66
C TRP A 178 8.48 19.37 -3.08
N TRP A 179 8.85 19.57 -1.82
CA TRP A 179 8.69 20.85 -1.13
C TRP A 179 9.54 21.95 -1.75
N TYR A 180 10.81 21.68 -2.05
CA TYR A 180 11.69 22.64 -2.73
C TYR A 180 11.18 23.00 -4.13
N ASN A 181 10.63 22.01 -4.86
CA ASN A 181 9.98 22.28 -6.14
C ASN A 181 8.63 23.00 -6.03
N SER A 182 7.94 22.89 -4.90
CA SER A 182 6.65 23.53 -4.67
C SER A 182 6.81 24.96 -4.18
N ILE A 183 7.80 25.24 -3.32
CA ILE A 183 7.96 26.56 -2.68
C ILE A 183 8.53 27.62 -3.62
N LYS A 184 9.06 27.23 -4.79
CA LYS A 184 9.60 28.18 -5.78
C LYS A 184 8.52 29.04 -6.44
N TYR A 185 7.25 28.66 -6.35
CA TYR A 185 6.12 29.37 -6.96
C TYR A 185 5.26 30.08 -5.92
N ASN A 186 4.70 31.21 -6.30
CA ASN A 186 3.67 31.92 -5.53
C ASN A 186 2.28 31.29 -5.72
N VAL A 187 1.26 31.78 -5.01
CA VAL A 187 -0.15 31.37 -5.11
C VAL A 187 -0.67 31.44 -6.55
N ASP A 188 -0.22 32.45 -7.30
CA ASP A 188 -0.57 32.67 -8.71
C ASP A 188 0.23 31.80 -9.69
N LYS A 189 1.03 30.84 -9.19
CA LYS A 189 1.89 29.94 -9.98
C LYS A 189 2.97 30.63 -10.81
N VAL A 190 3.39 31.81 -10.36
CA VAL A 190 4.54 32.56 -10.91
C VAL A 190 5.77 32.30 -10.04
N LEU A 191 6.95 32.20 -10.64
CA LEU A 191 8.19 32.00 -9.90
C LEU A 191 8.44 33.18 -8.92
N LEU A 192 8.97 32.90 -7.72
CA LEU A 192 9.24 33.94 -6.72
C LEU A 192 10.28 34.95 -7.21
N ASP A 193 11.33 34.49 -7.90
CA ASP A 193 12.38 35.37 -8.46
C ASP A 193 11.81 36.35 -9.50
N THR A 194 10.88 35.91 -10.37
CA THR A 194 10.19 36.80 -11.31
C THR A 194 9.33 37.82 -10.61
N THR A 195 8.65 37.40 -9.54
CA THR A 195 7.80 38.27 -8.74
C THR A 195 8.64 39.36 -8.09
N GLN A 196 9.79 39.00 -7.51
CA GLN A 196 10.74 39.95 -6.92
C GLN A 196 11.29 40.94 -7.95
N LEU A 197 11.63 40.48 -9.16
CA LEU A 197 12.04 41.33 -10.27
C LEU A 197 10.96 42.36 -10.61
N PHE A 198 9.71 41.91 -10.74
CA PHE A 198 8.58 42.79 -11.06
C PHE A 198 8.34 43.82 -9.95
N TYR A 199 8.30 43.40 -8.68
CA TYR A 199 8.14 44.33 -7.57
C TYR A 199 9.25 45.37 -7.51
N TYR A 200 10.51 44.96 -7.73
CA TYR A 200 11.64 45.89 -7.75
C TYR A 200 11.47 47.01 -8.78
N PHE A 201 11.14 46.66 -10.03
CA PHE A 201 10.98 47.65 -11.10
C PHE A 201 9.70 48.47 -10.99
N LEU A 202 8.59 47.86 -10.53
CA LEU A 202 7.34 48.57 -10.31
C LEU A 202 7.46 49.62 -9.20
N HIS A 203 8.15 49.31 -8.10
CA HIS A 203 8.39 50.27 -7.03
C HIS A 203 9.38 51.37 -7.43
N LYS A 204 10.46 51.03 -8.14
CA LYS A 204 11.49 51.99 -8.52
C LYS A 204 11.05 52.93 -9.64
N THR A 205 10.19 52.46 -10.54
CA THR A 205 9.70 53.22 -11.70
C THR A 205 8.17 53.11 -11.84
N PRO A 206 7.39 53.77 -10.98
CA PRO A 206 5.93 53.63 -10.97
C PRO A 206 5.24 54.21 -12.22
N LYS A 207 5.88 55.17 -12.91
CA LYS A 207 5.38 55.77 -14.16
C LYS A 207 6.19 55.25 -15.36
N MET A 208 6.13 53.95 -15.60
CA MET A 208 6.81 53.31 -16.72
C MET A 208 5.96 53.31 -18.00
N GLU A 209 6.59 53.61 -19.14
CA GLU A 209 5.98 53.48 -20.47
C GLU A 209 5.66 52.01 -20.79
N ILE A 210 4.64 51.77 -21.62
CA ILE A 210 4.18 50.42 -22.01
C ILE A 210 5.32 49.59 -22.60
N ASN A 211 6.20 50.19 -23.39
CA ASN A 211 7.36 49.49 -23.97
C ASN A 211 8.31 48.94 -22.90
N ARG A 212 8.48 49.66 -21.77
CA ARG A 212 9.30 49.20 -20.65
C ARG A 212 8.59 48.10 -19.86
N MET A 213 7.26 48.16 -19.73
CA MET A 213 6.48 47.06 -19.16
C MET A 213 6.61 45.78 -19.98
N LEU A 214 6.51 45.87 -21.31
CA LEU A 214 6.69 44.71 -22.19
C LEU A 214 8.10 44.12 -22.07
N MET A 215 9.12 44.97 -22.00
CA MET A 215 10.51 44.53 -21.78
C MET A 215 10.67 43.83 -20.42
N LEU A 216 10.05 44.37 -19.35
CA LEU A 216 10.07 43.76 -18.02
C LEU A 216 9.39 42.38 -18.01
N LEU A 217 8.22 42.25 -18.65
CA LEU A 217 7.51 40.97 -18.79
C LEU A 217 8.32 39.95 -19.61
N GLY A 218 9.00 40.40 -20.67
CA GLY A 218 9.90 39.57 -21.46
C GLY A 218 11.16 39.14 -20.70
N GLY A 219 11.59 39.92 -19.71
CA GLY A 219 12.72 39.62 -18.83
C GLY A 219 12.41 38.65 -17.68
N SER A 220 11.25 37.99 -17.70
CA SER A 220 10.89 37.03 -16.66
C SER A 220 11.81 35.80 -16.68
N PHE A 221 12.26 35.34 -15.50
CA PHE A 221 13.08 34.14 -15.36
C PHE A 221 12.38 32.85 -15.82
N GLU A 222 11.06 32.85 -16.00
CA GLU A 222 10.33 31.71 -16.56
C GLU A 222 10.70 31.42 -18.02
N PHE A 223 11.22 32.42 -18.73
CA PHE A 223 11.73 32.30 -20.09
C PHE A 223 13.23 31.96 -20.15
N TRP A 224 13.87 31.65 -19.02
CA TRP A 224 15.28 31.28 -18.98
C TRP A 224 15.42 29.77 -18.83
N LYS A 225 16.30 29.14 -19.61
CA LYS A 225 16.50 27.68 -19.63
C LYS A 225 16.96 27.12 -18.28
N GLN A 226 17.66 27.93 -17.49
CA GLN A 226 18.10 27.57 -16.13
C GLN A 226 16.91 27.24 -15.21
N TYR A 227 15.80 27.97 -15.34
CA TYR A 227 14.61 27.81 -14.53
C TYR A 227 13.54 26.96 -15.21
N ASN A 228 13.49 26.96 -16.54
CA ASN A 228 12.54 26.21 -17.33
C ASN A 228 13.25 25.48 -18.49
N LYS A 229 13.46 24.17 -18.32
CA LYS A 229 14.15 23.32 -19.31
C LYS A 229 13.39 23.17 -20.64
N ASP A 230 12.11 23.49 -20.67
CA ASP A 230 11.30 23.43 -21.89
C ASP A 230 11.55 24.63 -22.81
N ILE A 231 12.25 25.67 -22.34
CA ILE A 231 12.61 26.83 -23.15
C ILE A 231 13.75 26.46 -24.10
N ILE A 232 13.52 26.74 -25.38
CA ILE A 232 14.53 26.65 -26.43
C ILE A 232 15.16 28.04 -26.55
N GLU A 233 16.38 28.17 -26.04
CA GLU A 233 17.20 29.37 -26.23
C GLU A 233 17.85 29.34 -27.62
N ARG A 234 17.98 30.51 -28.24
CA ARG A 234 18.78 30.68 -29.45
C ARG A 234 20.26 30.46 -29.12
N GLU A 235 21.00 29.84 -30.03
CA GLU A 235 22.44 29.64 -29.85
C GLU A 235 23.21 30.96 -29.96
N THR A 236 22.79 31.83 -30.88
CA THR A 236 23.37 33.16 -31.11
C THR A 236 22.29 34.14 -31.56
N ASP A 237 22.57 35.44 -31.41
CA ASP A 237 21.63 36.51 -31.73
C ASP A 237 21.27 36.59 -33.23
N ASP A 238 22.14 36.06 -34.08
CA ASP A 238 22.04 36.08 -35.54
C ASP A 238 21.19 34.95 -36.12
N VAL A 239 20.80 33.96 -35.31
CA VAL A 239 20.03 32.79 -35.76
C VAL A 239 18.56 32.94 -35.38
N GLU A 240 17.70 33.00 -36.39
CA GLU A 240 16.25 32.97 -36.18
C GLU A 240 15.80 31.59 -35.67
N LEU A 241 14.91 31.58 -34.67
CA LEU A 241 14.28 30.35 -34.20
C LEU A 241 13.36 29.81 -35.31
N THR A 242 13.58 28.55 -35.69
CA THR A 242 12.71 27.86 -36.67
C THR A 242 11.27 27.84 -36.15
N ARG A 243 10.36 28.45 -36.91
CA ARG A 243 8.97 28.73 -36.53
C ARG A 243 8.05 27.49 -36.48
#